data_AF-A0A9D6YNE5-F1
#
_entry.id   AF-A0A9D6YNE5-F1
#
_cell.length_a   1.000
_cell.length_b   1.000
_cell.length_c   1.000
_cell.angle_alpha   90.00
_cell.angle_beta   90.00
_cell.angle_gamma   90.00
#
_symmetry.space_group_name_H-M   'P 1'
#
loop_
_entity.id
_entity.type
_entity.pdbx_description
1 polymer ?
#
loop_
_entity_poly.entity_id
_entity_poly.type
_entity_poly.pdbx_seq_one_letter_code
_entity_poly.pdbx_strand_id
1 'polypeptide(L)'
;MIRSLLYILKLALYWLLFFTLYRVCFLLIYPGRIPHGKISEAMLVFLYSLRLDASAIAYLIGIPFILWTIQQFIKNNYLNRINHYYNLLLISLATLLCISNIAMYGEWNALINYNTLFYLIAPAKMFPYLTTLELIGVTIGVAVVIAIFVLLFRFMILMVIPYSTSKMMYKLIYVPLTFPIVFFFMRGGTQDTPINETSACYSETKFFNHVSVNPVWHLGRTAFIGVEEEAHPNLFEGKEIR
;
A
#
# COMPACT_ATOMS: atom_id res chain seq x y z
N MET A 1 7.45 26.90 3.29
CA MET A 1 8.04 25.61 2.82
C MET A 1 7.93 24.49 3.84
N ILE A 2 8.35 24.68 5.10
CA ILE A 2 8.31 23.61 6.13
C ILE A 2 6.91 22.97 6.26
N ARG A 3 5.85 23.78 6.41
CA ARG A 3 4.46 23.26 6.47
C ARG A 3 4.08 22.40 5.26
N SER A 4 4.52 22.81 4.07
CA SER A 4 4.27 22.10 2.81
C SER A 4 5.03 20.77 2.74
N LEU A 5 6.26 20.68 3.26
CA LEU A 5 7.01 19.42 3.34
C LEU A 5 6.47 18.49 4.43
N LEU A 6 6.02 19.04 5.56
CA LEU A 6 5.37 18.28 6.62
C LEU A 6 4.11 17.56 6.13
N TYR A 7 3.42 18.10 5.14
CA TYR A 7 2.28 17.42 4.51
C TYR A 7 2.68 16.09 3.85
N ILE A 8 3.76 16.07 3.07
CA ILE A 8 4.27 14.85 2.43
C ILE A 8 4.74 13.85 3.49
N LEU A 9 5.45 14.33 4.52
CA LEU A 9 5.90 13.48 5.62
C LEU A 9 4.71 12.85 6.37
N LYS A 10 3.66 13.64 6.66
CA LYS A 10 2.43 13.12 7.29
C LYS A 10 1.71 12.09 6.44
N LEU A 11 1.67 12.27 5.11
CA LEU A 11 1.15 11.25 4.19
C LEU A 11 1.96 9.95 4.28
N ALA A 12 3.29 10.04 4.27
CA ALA A 12 4.14 8.87 4.39
C ALA A 12 3.95 8.15 5.73
N LEU A 13 3.88 8.89 6.84
CA LEU A 13 3.63 8.34 8.18
C LEU A 13 2.25 7.71 8.31
N TYR A 14 1.22 8.31 7.70
CA TYR A 14 -0.12 7.73 7.66
C TYR A 14 -0.12 6.36 6.98
N TRP A 15 0.49 6.25 5.81
CA TRP A 15 0.55 4.98 5.08
C TRP A 15 1.43 3.94 5.78
N LEU A 16 2.53 4.35 6.41
CA LEU A 16 3.35 3.45 7.23
C LEU A 16 2.55 2.89 8.40
N LEU A 17 1.79 3.73 9.10
CA LEU A 17 0.91 3.31 10.18
C LEU A 17 -0.20 2.38 9.66
N PHE A 18 -0.81 2.70 8.52
CA PHE A 18 -1.80 1.87 7.86
C PHE A 18 -1.29 0.45 7.61
N PHE A 19 -0.12 0.30 6.97
CA PHE A 19 0.46 -1.01 6.67
C PHE A 19 0.92 -1.75 7.93
N THR A 20 1.40 -1.01 8.94
CA THR A 20 1.75 -1.59 10.24
C THR A 20 0.52 -2.18 10.93
N LEU A 21 -0.60 -1.44 10.97
CA LEU A 21 -1.85 -1.91 11.56
C LEU A 21 -2.42 -3.11 10.81
N TYR A 22 -2.34 -3.11 9.48
CA TYR A 22 -2.67 -4.28 8.66
C TYR A 22 -1.90 -5.54 9.11
N ARG A 23 -0.58 -5.43 9.32
CA ARG A 23 0.23 -6.58 9.78
C ARG A 23 -0.09 -7.02 11.19
N VAL A 24 -0.35 -6.06 12.09
CA VAL A 24 -0.81 -6.38 13.44
C VAL A 24 -2.10 -7.20 13.35
N CYS A 25 -3.09 -6.77 12.56
CA CYS A 25 -4.32 -7.52 12.34
C CYS A 25 -4.04 -8.92 11.76
N PHE A 26 -3.14 -9.02 10.76
CA PHE A 26 -2.78 -10.30 10.14
C PHE A 26 -2.22 -11.30 11.17
N LEU A 27 -1.27 -10.86 12.02
CA LEU A 27 -0.67 -11.68 13.06
C LEU A 27 -1.66 -12.06 14.16
N LEU A 28 -2.56 -11.15 14.54
CA LEU A 28 -3.58 -11.37 15.57
C LEU A 28 -4.70 -12.32 15.11
N ILE A 29 -5.02 -12.34 13.81
CA ILE A 29 -6.03 -13.24 13.24
C ILE A 29 -5.48 -14.66 13.06
N TYR A 30 -4.18 -14.79 12.79
CA TYR A 30 -3.53 -16.07 12.53
C TYR A 30 -2.42 -16.43 13.53
N PRO A 31 -2.64 -16.37 14.86
CA PRO A 31 -1.61 -16.68 15.84
C PRO A 31 -1.19 -18.15 15.77
N GLY A 32 -2.11 -19.06 15.41
CA GLY A 32 -1.81 -20.48 15.21
C GLY A 32 -0.90 -20.79 14.02
N ARG A 33 -0.58 -19.81 13.18
CA ARG A 33 0.38 -19.94 12.07
C ARG A 33 1.81 -19.58 12.48
N ILE A 34 2.00 -19.11 13.71
CA ILE A 34 3.31 -18.79 14.29
C ILE A 34 3.87 -20.06 14.93
N PRO A 35 4.99 -20.63 14.42
CA PRO A 35 5.57 -21.81 15.03
C PRO A 35 6.06 -21.55 16.46
N HIS A 36 6.02 -22.58 17.31
CA HIS A 36 6.53 -22.48 18.68
C HIS A 36 7.98 -22.01 18.72
N GLY A 37 8.29 -21.05 19.60
CA GLY A 37 9.62 -20.46 19.73
C GLY A 37 9.96 -19.37 18.71
N LYS A 38 9.10 -19.07 17.72
CA LYS A 38 9.37 -18.09 16.65
C LYS A 38 8.66 -16.73 16.81
N ILE A 39 8.29 -16.36 18.03
CA ILE A 39 7.63 -15.05 18.29
C ILE A 39 8.58 -13.88 17.97
N SER A 40 9.88 -14.06 18.17
CA SER A 40 10.89 -13.06 17.79
C SER A 40 10.89 -12.80 16.28
N GLU A 41 10.77 -13.84 15.45
CA GLU A 41 10.61 -13.70 14.01
C GLU A 41 9.32 -12.93 13.68
N ALA A 42 8.19 -13.21 14.35
CA ALA A 42 6.96 -12.44 14.14
C ALA A 42 7.14 -10.92 14.37
N MET A 43 8.02 -10.50 15.29
CA MET A 43 8.36 -9.08 15.51
C MET A 43 9.29 -8.50 14.44
N LEU A 44 10.18 -9.33 13.87
CA LEU A 44 11.07 -8.92 12.78
C LEU A 44 10.31 -8.58 11.49
N VAL A 45 9.09 -9.12 11.31
CA VAL A 45 8.19 -8.77 10.19
C VAL A 45 8.09 -7.25 9.99
N PHE A 46 7.95 -6.49 11.08
CA PHE A 46 7.82 -5.03 11.01
C PHE A 46 9.08 -4.33 10.51
N LEU A 47 10.26 -4.89 10.80
CA LEU A 47 11.55 -4.33 10.36
C LEU A 47 11.82 -4.66 8.89
N TYR A 48 11.64 -5.93 8.51
CA TYR A 48 11.90 -6.40 7.14
C TYR A 48 10.87 -5.88 6.13
N SER A 49 9.69 -5.47 6.57
CA SER A 49 8.70 -4.85 5.68
C SER A 49 9.01 -3.39 5.34
N LEU A 50 9.75 -2.65 6.19
CA LEU A 50 9.90 -1.19 6.08
C LEU A 50 10.39 -0.74 4.71
N ARG A 51 11.31 -1.49 4.13
CA ARG A 51 11.92 -1.12 2.85
C ARG A 51 10.92 -1.22 1.70
N LEU A 52 10.14 -2.30 1.68
CA LEU A 52 9.08 -2.50 0.69
C LEU A 52 7.91 -1.55 0.92
N ASP A 53 7.60 -1.26 2.18
CA ASP A 53 6.62 -0.25 2.57
C ASP A 53 7.02 1.14 2.09
N ALA A 54 8.27 1.55 2.28
CA ALA A 54 8.73 2.85 1.84
C ALA A 54 8.58 3.01 0.31
N SER A 55 8.83 1.95 -0.46
CA SER A 55 8.57 1.93 -1.90
C SER A 55 7.08 2.03 -2.22
N ALA A 56 6.23 1.20 -1.59
CA ALA A 56 4.78 1.24 -1.77
C ALA A 56 4.20 2.62 -1.45
N ILE A 57 4.64 3.22 -0.34
CA ILE A 57 4.26 4.55 0.10
C ILE A 57 4.68 5.58 -0.95
N ALA A 58 5.91 5.51 -1.46
CA ALA A 58 6.40 6.43 -2.48
C ALA A 58 5.55 6.38 -3.77
N TYR A 59 5.12 5.19 -4.20
CA TYR A 59 4.16 5.03 -5.30
C TYR A 59 2.80 5.64 -4.98
N LEU A 60 2.23 5.38 -3.81
CA LEU A 60 0.92 5.92 -3.40
C LEU A 60 0.91 7.45 -3.25
N ILE A 61 2.00 8.03 -2.74
CA ILE A 61 2.10 9.49 -2.60
C ILE A 61 2.55 10.19 -3.89
N GLY A 62 2.87 9.45 -4.96
CA GLY A 62 3.38 10.03 -6.21
C GLY A 62 2.43 11.08 -6.82
N ILE A 63 1.12 10.77 -6.88
CA ILE A 63 0.12 11.73 -7.36
C ILE A 63 -0.04 12.92 -6.39
N PRO A 64 -0.24 12.73 -5.07
CA PRO A 64 -0.24 13.82 -4.09
C PRO A 64 1.00 14.70 -4.17
N PHE A 65 2.16 14.12 -4.45
CA PHE A 65 3.44 14.81 -4.60
C PHE A 65 3.48 15.69 -5.86
N ILE A 66 2.98 15.19 -7.00
CA ILE A 66 2.83 15.99 -8.23
C ILE A 66 1.85 17.15 -8.00
N LEU A 67 0.68 16.88 -7.40
CA LEU A 67 -0.30 17.91 -7.07
C LEU A 67 0.28 18.96 -6.12
N TRP A 68 1.04 18.52 -5.12
CA TRP A 68 1.77 19.40 -4.21
C TRP A 68 2.79 20.28 -4.93
N THR A 69 3.54 19.72 -5.89
CA THR A 69 4.52 20.45 -6.71
C THR A 69 3.84 21.58 -7.46
N ILE A 70 2.74 21.30 -8.15
CA ILE A 70 1.95 22.31 -8.89
C ILE A 70 1.42 23.37 -7.92
N GLN A 71 0.90 22.95 -6.75
CA GLN A 71 0.36 23.85 -5.72
C GLN A 71 1.42 24.82 -5.15
N GLN A 72 2.72 24.50 -5.24
CA GLN A 72 3.77 25.42 -4.82
C GLN A 72 3.86 26.65 -5.73
N PHE A 73 3.53 26.51 -7.01
CA PHE A 73 3.58 27.60 -7.98
C PHE A 73 2.21 28.23 -8.23
N ILE A 74 1.14 27.43 -8.19
CA ILE A 74 -0.23 27.87 -8.51
C ILE A 74 -1.15 27.53 -7.34
N LYS A 75 -1.73 28.56 -6.70
CA LYS A 75 -2.74 28.34 -5.67
C LYS A 75 -4.08 27.99 -6.33
N ASN A 76 -4.44 26.71 -6.32
CA ASN A 76 -5.69 26.24 -6.90
C ASN A 76 -6.47 25.34 -5.93
N ASN A 77 -7.74 25.65 -5.68
CA ASN A 77 -8.62 24.83 -4.83
C ASN A 77 -9.07 23.54 -5.52
N TYR A 78 -9.07 23.48 -6.86
CA TYR A 78 -9.38 22.26 -7.60
C TYR A 78 -8.36 21.15 -7.33
N LEU A 79 -7.06 21.48 -7.19
CA LEU A 79 -6.01 20.51 -6.85
C LEU A 79 -6.22 19.89 -5.46
N ASN A 80 -6.75 20.66 -4.50
CA ASN A 80 -7.12 20.13 -3.18
C ASN A 80 -8.27 19.11 -3.29
N ARG A 81 -9.28 19.35 -4.13
CA ARG A 81 -10.36 18.38 -4.37
C ARG A 81 -9.84 17.10 -5.00
N ILE A 82 -9.01 17.21 -6.04
CA ILE A 82 -8.42 16.03 -6.70
C ILE A 82 -7.63 15.20 -5.68
N ASN A 83 -6.76 15.85 -4.91
CA ASN A 83 -5.98 15.18 -3.88
C ASN A 83 -6.86 14.53 -2.79
N HIS A 84 -7.94 15.19 -2.38
CA HIS A 84 -8.89 14.65 -1.41
C HIS A 84 -9.54 13.36 -1.91
N TYR A 85 -10.15 13.39 -3.10
CA TYR A 85 -10.81 12.21 -3.67
C TYR A 85 -9.82 11.10 -4.00
N TYR A 86 -8.62 11.45 -4.47
CA TYR A 86 -7.55 10.48 -4.71
C TYR A 86 -7.17 9.70 -3.45
N ASN A 87 -6.92 10.40 -2.32
CA ASN A 87 -6.58 9.73 -1.07
C ASN A 87 -7.76 8.90 -0.53
N LEU A 88 -9.00 9.39 -0.62
CA LEU A 88 -10.18 8.61 -0.22
C LEU A 88 -10.31 7.31 -1.03
N LEU A 89 -10.10 7.38 -2.35
CA LEU A 89 -10.13 6.23 -3.23
C LEU A 89 -9.03 5.24 -2.85
N LEU A 90 -7.78 5.70 -2.71
CA LEU A 90 -6.66 4.85 -2.35
C LEU A 90 -6.86 4.17 -0.99
N ILE A 91 -7.31 4.89 0.03
CA ILE A 91 -7.56 4.32 1.36
C ILE A 91 -8.62 3.22 1.26
N SER A 92 -9.68 3.46 0.51
CA SER A 92 -10.76 2.49 0.31
C SER A 92 -10.25 1.23 -0.40
N LEU A 93 -9.52 1.39 -1.51
CA LEU A 93 -8.96 0.27 -2.27
C LEU A 93 -7.90 -0.50 -1.49
N ALA A 94 -6.99 0.19 -0.80
CA ALA A 94 -5.97 -0.45 0.02
C ALA A 94 -6.58 -1.21 1.21
N THR A 95 -7.63 -0.67 1.83
CA THR A 95 -8.35 -1.35 2.91
C THR A 95 -9.05 -2.60 2.41
N LEU A 96 -9.78 -2.51 1.29
CA LEU A 96 -10.41 -3.66 0.65
C LEU A 96 -9.37 -4.74 0.35
N LEU A 97 -8.27 -4.37 -0.31
CA LEU A 97 -7.18 -5.29 -0.64
C LEU A 97 -6.61 -5.96 0.62
N CYS A 98 -6.30 -5.19 1.67
CA CYS A 98 -5.74 -5.72 2.91
C CYS A 98 -6.69 -6.70 3.61
N ILE A 99 -7.97 -6.35 3.76
CA ILE A 99 -8.97 -7.22 4.39
C ILE A 99 -9.13 -8.51 3.59
N SER A 100 -9.28 -8.39 2.27
CA SER A 100 -9.42 -9.55 1.40
C SER A 100 -8.17 -10.41 1.41
N ASN A 101 -6.98 -9.81 1.53
CA ASN A 101 -5.74 -10.57 1.62
C ASN A 101 -5.69 -11.43 2.89
N ILE A 102 -6.07 -10.85 4.04
CA ILE A 102 -6.23 -11.61 5.29
C ILE A 102 -7.27 -12.72 5.12
N ALA A 103 -8.43 -12.43 4.52
CA ALA A 103 -9.50 -13.41 4.35
C ALA A 103 -9.10 -14.56 3.41
N MET A 104 -8.51 -14.25 2.25
CA MET A 104 -7.98 -15.22 1.28
C MET A 104 -6.88 -16.09 1.86
N TYR A 105 -6.05 -15.52 2.74
CA TYR A 105 -4.98 -16.26 3.38
C TYR A 105 -5.48 -17.44 4.20
N GLY A 106 -6.64 -17.29 4.86
CA GLY A 106 -7.22 -18.35 5.69
C GLY A 106 -7.55 -19.60 4.89
N GLU A 107 -8.07 -19.42 3.68
CA GLU A 107 -8.49 -20.50 2.78
C GLU A 107 -7.31 -21.11 2.00
N TRP A 108 -6.43 -20.26 1.44
CA TRP A 108 -5.46 -20.70 0.44
C TRP A 108 -4.00 -20.56 0.83
N ASN A 109 -3.68 -19.97 1.99
CA ASN A 109 -2.30 -19.72 2.42
C ASN A 109 -1.46 -18.95 1.39
N ALA A 110 -2.12 -18.07 0.64
CA ALA A 110 -1.57 -17.30 -0.45
C ALA A 110 -2.04 -15.84 -0.35
N LEU A 111 -1.20 -14.94 -0.86
CA LEU A 111 -1.56 -13.53 -0.98
C LEU A 111 -2.35 -13.29 -2.28
N ILE A 112 -3.12 -12.20 -2.29
CA ILE A 112 -3.82 -11.75 -3.50
C ILE A 112 -2.83 -11.33 -4.57
N ASN A 113 -2.96 -11.94 -5.75
CA ASN A 113 -2.26 -11.58 -6.98
C ASN A 113 -3.26 -11.21 -8.10
N TYR A 114 -2.73 -10.74 -9.23
CA TYR A 114 -3.51 -10.38 -10.43
C TYR A 114 -4.57 -11.42 -10.83
N ASN A 115 -4.18 -12.70 -10.90
CA ASN A 115 -5.08 -13.79 -11.31
C ASN A 115 -6.21 -14.03 -10.30
N THR A 116 -6.01 -13.68 -9.03
CA THR A 116 -7.03 -13.82 -7.98
C THR A 116 -7.86 -12.55 -7.76
N LEU A 117 -7.57 -11.46 -8.47
CA LEU A 117 -8.24 -10.18 -8.25
C LEU A 117 -9.75 -10.26 -8.51
N PHE A 118 -10.21 -11.14 -9.41
CA PHE A 118 -11.62 -11.30 -9.70
C PHE A 118 -12.45 -11.76 -8.49
N TYR A 119 -11.83 -12.45 -7.51
CA TYR A 119 -12.51 -12.87 -6.28
C TYR A 119 -12.89 -11.69 -5.38
N LEU A 120 -12.16 -10.56 -5.45
CA LEU A 120 -12.54 -9.32 -4.77
C LEU A 120 -13.84 -8.71 -5.31
N ILE A 121 -14.07 -8.85 -6.62
CA ILE A 121 -15.24 -8.29 -7.31
C ILE A 121 -16.46 -9.18 -7.08
N ALA A 122 -16.25 -10.48 -6.85
CA ALA A 122 -17.30 -11.47 -6.65
C ALA A 122 -17.12 -12.25 -5.32
N PRO A 123 -17.26 -11.60 -4.15
CA PRO A 123 -17.05 -12.24 -2.85
C PRO A 123 -18.00 -13.41 -2.60
N ALA A 124 -19.21 -13.40 -3.18
CA ALA A 124 -20.14 -14.53 -3.12
C ALA A 124 -19.62 -15.79 -3.82
N LYS A 125 -18.76 -15.65 -4.85
CA LYS A 125 -18.09 -16.79 -5.50
C LYS A 125 -16.92 -17.30 -4.66
N MET A 126 -16.27 -16.41 -3.91
CA MET A 126 -15.17 -16.75 -3.01
C MET A 126 -15.67 -17.53 -1.79
N PHE A 127 -16.81 -17.11 -1.23
CA PHE A 127 -17.39 -17.68 -0.02
C PHE A 127 -18.80 -18.19 -0.27
N PRO A 128 -18.98 -19.27 -1.06
CA PRO A 128 -20.30 -19.80 -1.42
C PRO A 128 -21.07 -20.35 -0.21
N TYR A 129 -20.37 -20.57 0.90
CA TYR A 129 -20.94 -21.03 2.16
C TYR A 129 -21.56 -19.91 3.01
N LEU A 130 -21.32 -18.63 2.69
CA LEU A 130 -21.91 -17.52 3.44
C LEU A 130 -23.34 -17.25 2.98
N THR A 131 -24.21 -17.04 3.95
CA THR A 131 -25.57 -16.54 3.73
C THR A 131 -25.55 -15.07 3.28
N THR A 132 -26.64 -14.62 2.65
CA THR A 132 -26.78 -13.21 2.24
C THR A 132 -26.65 -12.24 3.43
N LEU A 133 -27.15 -12.61 4.61
CA LEU A 133 -27.06 -11.79 5.81
C LEU A 133 -25.62 -11.66 6.30
N GLU A 134 -24.84 -12.74 6.28
CA GLU A 134 -23.42 -12.73 6.63
C GLU A 134 -22.62 -11.88 5.64
N LEU A 135 -22.91 -11.97 4.33
CA LEU A 135 -22.27 -11.16 3.31
C LEU A 135 -22.55 -9.66 3.50
N ILE A 136 -23.78 -9.29 3.88
CA ILE A 136 -24.13 -7.92 4.27
C ILE A 136 -23.33 -7.51 5.51
N GLY A 137 -23.24 -8.38 6.52
CA GLY A 137 -22.44 -8.15 7.73
C GLY A 137 -20.97 -7.86 7.43
N VAL A 138 -20.34 -8.67 6.57
CA VAL A 138 -18.96 -8.47 6.10
C VAL A 138 -18.83 -7.14 5.36
N THR A 139 -19.77 -6.82 4.47
CA THR A 139 -19.75 -5.56 3.71
C THR A 139 -19.83 -4.34 4.63
N ILE A 140 -20.70 -4.39 5.65
CA ILE A 140 -20.80 -3.35 6.68
C ILE A 140 -19.50 -3.26 7.48
N GLY A 141 -18.92 -4.40 7.88
CA GLY A 141 -17.64 -4.44 8.58
C GLY A 141 -16.51 -3.78 7.79
N VAL A 142 -16.38 -4.09 6.50
CA VAL A 142 -15.42 -3.45 5.59
C VAL A 142 -15.66 -1.94 5.52
N ALA A 143 -16.92 -1.50 5.39
CA ALA A 143 -17.26 -0.07 5.36
C ALA A 143 -16.87 0.65 6.67
N VAL A 144 -17.05 0.01 7.82
CA VAL A 144 -16.62 0.53 9.13
C VAL A 144 -15.10 0.68 9.19
N VAL A 145 -14.34 -0.31 8.73
CA VAL A 145 -12.87 -0.24 8.72
C VAL A 145 -12.38 0.87 7.78
N ILE A 146 -12.99 1.01 6.59
CA ILE A 146 -12.71 2.13 5.68
C ILE A 146 -12.99 3.47 6.38
N ALA A 147 -14.13 3.60 7.06
CA ALA A 147 -14.48 4.81 7.79
C ALA A 147 -13.46 5.14 8.89
N ILE A 148 -12.99 4.14 9.65
CA ILE A 148 -11.94 4.32 10.67
C ILE A 148 -10.66 4.87 10.04
N PHE A 149 -10.17 4.28 8.95
CA PHE A 149 -8.96 4.76 8.29
C PHE A 149 -9.14 6.14 7.66
N VAL A 150 -10.31 6.46 7.11
CA VAL A 150 -10.63 7.80 6.62
C VAL A 150 -10.67 8.83 7.75
N LEU A 151 -11.21 8.48 8.92
CA LEU A 151 -11.20 9.35 10.10
C LEU A 151 -9.78 9.55 10.63
N LEU A 152 -8.97 8.49 10.68
CA LEU A 152 -7.55 8.56 11.02
C LEU A 152 -6.80 9.49 10.06
N PHE A 153 -7.06 9.37 8.76
CA PHE A 153 -6.50 10.25 7.74
C PHE A 153 -6.87 11.72 7.98
N ARG A 154 -8.16 12.00 8.24
CA ARG A 154 -8.65 13.35 8.59
C ARG A 154 -8.01 13.91 9.85
N PHE A 155 -7.76 13.05 10.84
CA PHE A 155 -7.12 13.43 12.10
C PHE A 155 -5.64 13.79 11.89
N MET A 156 -4.89 13.01 11.12
CA MET A 156 -3.45 13.22 10.91
C MET A 156 -3.16 14.35 9.90
N ILE A 157 -3.98 14.45 8.85
CA ILE A 157 -3.71 15.24 7.65
C ILE A 157 -4.85 16.22 7.42
N LEU A 158 -4.51 17.51 7.42
CA LEU A 158 -5.41 18.54 6.91
C LEU A 158 -5.63 18.29 5.41
N MET A 159 -6.89 18.15 4.99
CA MET A 159 -7.29 17.83 3.61
C MET A 159 -7.01 18.96 2.59
N VAL A 160 -6.10 19.86 2.93
CA VAL A 160 -5.70 21.02 2.14
C VAL A 160 -4.20 20.97 1.96
N ILE A 161 -3.75 20.95 0.70
CA ILE A 161 -2.33 21.01 0.38
C ILE A 161 -1.81 22.40 0.79
N PRO A 162 -0.79 22.49 1.66
CA PRO A 162 -0.27 23.78 2.08
C PRO A 162 0.46 24.45 0.92
N TYR A 163 -0.04 25.61 0.49
CA TYR A 163 0.68 26.47 -0.46
C TYR A 163 1.80 27.23 0.27
N SER A 164 2.97 27.32 -0.35
CA SER A 164 4.08 28.09 0.21
C SER A 164 4.01 29.55 -0.21
N THR A 165 4.02 30.46 0.77
CA THR A 165 4.20 31.92 0.57
C THR A 165 5.66 32.34 0.45
N SER A 166 6.60 31.39 0.49
CA SER A 166 8.03 31.68 0.38
C SER A 166 8.40 32.26 -0.99
N LYS A 167 9.51 33.04 -1.04
CA LYS A 167 10.02 33.64 -2.27
C LYS A 167 10.26 32.58 -3.36
N MET A 168 10.03 32.97 -4.63
CA MET A 168 10.15 32.09 -5.80
C MET A 168 11.50 31.34 -5.86
N MET A 169 12.60 32.03 -5.53
CA MET A 169 13.94 31.44 -5.49
C MET A 169 14.03 30.19 -4.61
N TYR A 170 13.40 30.20 -3.43
CA TYR A 170 13.40 29.02 -2.56
C TYR A 170 12.59 27.88 -3.17
N LYS A 171 11.46 28.17 -3.82
CA LYS A 171 10.65 27.13 -4.48
C LYS A 171 11.44 26.44 -5.60
N LEU A 172 12.16 27.23 -6.40
CA LEU A 172 13.00 26.71 -7.49
C LEU A 172 14.17 25.84 -7.00
N ILE A 173 14.64 26.04 -5.77
CA ILE A 173 15.72 25.22 -5.19
C ILE A 173 15.16 23.94 -4.55
N TYR A 174 14.22 24.07 -3.61
CA TYR A 174 13.80 22.93 -2.79
C TYR A 174 12.81 21.99 -3.47
N VAL A 175 11.97 22.46 -4.40
CA VAL A 175 11.02 21.57 -5.08
C VAL A 175 11.76 20.52 -5.92
N PRO A 176 12.73 20.87 -6.79
CA PRO A 176 13.52 19.87 -7.52
C PRO A 176 14.26 18.89 -6.61
N LEU A 177 14.79 19.34 -5.46
CA LEU A 177 15.48 18.50 -4.48
C LEU A 177 14.59 17.38 -3.91
N THR A 178 13.26 17.54 -3.92
CA THR A 178 12.34 16.50 -3.42
C THR A 178 12.13 15.34 -4.40
N PHE A 179 12.32 15.53 -5.71
CA PHE A 179 12.12 14.48 -6.72
C PHE A 179 13.09 13.30 -6.55
N PRO A 180 14.43 13.53 -6.43
CA PRO A 180 15.37 12.44 -6.18
C PRO A 180 15.06 11.65 -4.91
N ILE A 181 14.52 12.29 -3.88
CA ILE A 181 14.17 11.64 -2.61
C ILE A 181 12.98 10.68 -2.82
N VAL A 182 11.91 11.14 -3.49
CA VAL A 182 10.77 10.26 -3.80
C VAL A 182 11.19 9.11 -4.70
N PHE A 183 11.98 9.40 -5.73
CA PHE A 183 12.51 8.37 -6.65
C PHE A 183 13.39 7.33 -5.93
N PHE A 184 14.22 7.77 -4.99
CA PHE A 184 15.04 6.90 -4.16
C PHE A 184 14.18 5.88 -3.39
N PHE A 185 13.09 6.34 -2.76
CA PHE A 185 12.18 5.45 -2.05
C PHE A 185 11.39 4.55 -3.01
N MET A 186 10.93 5.05 -4.17
CA MET A 186 10.28 4.22 -5.20
C MET A 186 11.15 3.04 -5.63
N ARG A 187 12.44 3.28 -5.92
CA ARG A 187 13.42 2.22 -6.27
C ARG A 187 13.72 1.29 -5.09
N GLY A 188 13.49 1.75 -3.86
CA GLY A 188 13.82 1.04 -2.63
C GLY A 188 15.29 1.15 -2.21
N GLY A 189 16.01 2.20 -2.64
CA GLY A 189 17.37 2.50 -2.19
C GLY A 189 18.44 2.53 -3.28
N THR A 190 19.71 2.36 -2.89
CA THR A 190 20.92 2.46 -3.76
C THR A 190 21.34 1.17 -4.46
N GLN A 191 20.61 0.09 -4.25
CA GLN A 191 20.79 -1.23 -4.86
C GLN A 191 20.78 -1.21 -6.40
N ASP A 192 21.48 -2.17 -7.01
CA ASP A 192 21.64 -2.26 -8.48
C ASP A 192 20.31 -2.46 -9.20
N THR A 193 19.46 -3.35 -8.69
CA THR A 193 18.14 -3.63 -9.24
C THR A 193 17.03 -2.90 -8.47
N PRO A 194 15.90 -2.55 -9.11
CA PRO A 194 14.72 -2.07 -8.39
C PRO A 194 14.28 -3.07 -7.32
N ILE A 195 13.71 -2.56 -6.22
CA ILE A 195 13.21 -3.38 -5.12
C ILE A 195 12.20 -4.44 -5.62
N ASN A 196 12.19 -5.57 -4.96
CA ASN A 196 11.30 -6.69 -5.23
C ASN A 196 10.66 -7.23 -3.94
N GLU A 197 9.66 -8.09 -4.08
CA GLU A 197 9.02 -8.78 -2.94
C GLU A 197 10.00 -9.56 -2.07
N THR A 198 11.00 -10.20 -2.69
CA THR A 198 11.97 -11.02 -1.96
C THR A 198 12.82 -10.20 -1.00
N SER A 199 12.89 -8.87 -1.19
CA SER A 199 13.53 -7.95 -0.24
C SER A 199 12.84 -7.93 1.14
N ALA A 200 11.56 -8.34 1.22
CA ALA A 200 10.83 -8.47 2.48
C ALA A 200 10.81 -9.92 3.01
N CYS A 201 11.26 -10.91 2.24
CA CYS A 201 11.32 -12.31 2.64
C CYS A 201 12.63 -12.58 3.39
N TYR A 202 12.54 -13.00 4.65
CA TYR A 202 13.72 -13.17 5.52
C TYR A 202 13.68 -14.46 6.37
N SER A 203 12.53 -15.12 6.48
CA SER A 203 12.37 -16.32 7.30
C SER A 203 12.20 -17.56 6.42
N GLU A 204 12.58 -18.73 6.94
CA GLU A 204 12.21 -20.02 6.35
C GLU A 204 10.71 -20.31 6.49
N THR A 205 10.04 -19.64 7.45
CA THR A 205 8.61 -19.77 7.67
C THR A 205 7.85 -18.90 6.68
N LYS A 206 7.22 -19.53 5.68
CA LYS A 206 6.44 -18.87 4.61
C LYS A 206 5.44 -17.84 5.14
N PHE A 207 4.80 -18.11 6.28
CA PHE A 207 3.87 -17.20 6.92
C PHE A 207 4.49 -15.82 7.21
N PHE A 208 5.69 -15.76 7.80
CA PHE A 208 6.32 -14.47 8.11
C PHE A 208 6.69 -13.68 6.85
N ASN A 209 7.13 -14.37 5.80
CA ASN A 209 7.41 -13.75 4.51
C ASN A 209 6.15 -13.18 3.85
N HIS A 210 5.02 -13.88 3.96
CA HIS A 210 3.75 -13.37 3.43
C HIS A 210 3.24 -12.15 4.21
N VAL A 211 3.41 -12.12 5.53
CA VAL A 211 3.00 -10.96 6.36
C VAL A 211 3.93 -9.76 6.14
N SER A 212 5.22 -9.97 5.89
CA SER A 212 6.18 -8.88 5.66
C SER A 212 5.98 -8.20 4.31
N VAL A 213 5.54 -8.94 3.28
CA VAL A 213 5.27 -8.39 1.95
C VAL A 213 4.11 -7.38 2.00
N ASN A 214 4.32 -6.21 1.38
CA ASN A 214 3.29 -5.19 1.28
C ASN A 214 2.25 -5.59 0.22
N PRO A 215 0.95 -5.65 0.57
CA PRO A 215 -0.08 -6.17 -0.33
C PRO A 215 -0.31 -5.28 -1.56
N VAL A 216 -0.22 -3.96 -1.40
CA VAL A 216 -0.39 -3.00 -2.50
C VAL A 216 0.77 -3.12 -3.49
N TRP A 217 1.99 -3.22 -2.96
CA TRP A 217 3.19 -3.42 -3.78
C TRP A 217 3.13 -4.75 -4.55
N HIS A 218 2.77 -5.83 -3.84
CA HIS A 218 2.65 -7.17 -4.42
C HIS A 218 1.62 -7.24 -5.56
N LEU A 219 0.44 -6.67 -5.33
CA LEU A 219 -0.59 -6.62 -6.36
C LEU A 219 -0.13 -5.79 -7.57
N GLY A 220 0.53 -4.64 -7.34
CA GLY A 220 1.05 -3.81 -8.41
C GLY A 220 2.06 -4.55 -9.29
N ARG A 221 2.98 -5.30 -8.67
CA ARG A 221 3.96 -6.13 -9.39
C ARG A 221 3.30 -7.26 -10.17
N THR A 222 2.43 -8.03 -9.53
CA THR A 222 1.78 -9.17 -10.18
C THR A 222 0.85 -8.72 -11.31
N ALA A 223 0.20 -7.57 -11.18
CA ALA A 223 -0.60 -6.97 -12.26
C ALA A 223 0.26 -6.52 -13.43
N PHE A 224 1.43 -5.91 -13.18
CA PHE A 224 2.35 -5.54 -14.23
C PHE A 224 2.81 -6.77 -15.04
N ILE A 225 3.21 -7.83 -14.35
CA ILE A 225 3.64 -9.09 -14.98
C ILE A 225 2.48 -9.73 -15.74
N GLY A 226 1.28 -9.82 -15.14
CA GLY A 226 0.12 -10.45 -15.79
C GLY A 226 -0.30 -9.73 -17.08
N VAL A 227 -0.25 -8.39 -17.10
CA VAL A 227 -0.53 -7.60 -18.31
C VAL A 227 0.55 -7.83 -19.38
N GLU A 228 1.81 -7.97 -18.99
CA GLU A 228 2.91 -8.26 -19.91
C GLU A 228 2.81 -9.67 -20.51
N GLU A 229 2.40 -10.66 -19.71
CA GLU A 229 2.12 -12.03 -20.15
C GLU A 229 0.95 -12.09 -21.14
N GLU A 230 -0.15 -11.39 -20.87
CA GLU A 230 -1.29 -11.28 -21.79
C GLU A 230 -0.92 -10.60 -23.12
N ALA A 231 -0.04 -9.60 -23.08
CA ALA A 231 0.43 -8.90 -24.27
C ALA A 231 1.43 -9.72 -25.12
N HIS A 232 2.22 -10.60 -24.48
CA HIS A 232 3.30 -11.34 -25.11
C HIS A 232 3.37 -12.82 -24.66
N PRO A 233 2.36 -13.65 -24.99
CA PRO A 233 2.28 -15.04 -24.49
C PRO A 233 3.49 -15.91 -24.84
N ASN A 234 4.11 -15.68 -26.01
CA ASN A 234 5.25 -16.47 -26.48
C ASN A 234 6.58 -16.16 -25.76
N LEU A 235 6.67 -15.08 -24.98
CA LEU A 235 7.89 -14.75 -24.20
C LEU A 235 7.99 -15.54 -22.89
N PHE A 236 6.89 -16.14 -22.44
CA PHE A 236 6.78 -16.79 -21.12
C PHE A 236 6.50 -18.30 -21.19
N GLU A 237 6.32 -18.88 -22.39
CA GLU A 237 6.31 -20.34 -22.60
C GLU A 237 7.65 -20.94 -22.14
N GLY A 238 7.67 -21.61 -20.98
CA GLY A 238 8.81 -22.35 -20.45
C GLY A 238 9.43 -21.83 -19.15
N LYS A 239 8.92 -20.74 -18.57
CA LYS A 239 9.31 -20.30 -17.21
C LYS A 239 8.21 -20.64 -16.22
N GLU A 240 8.23 -21.86 -15.66
CA GLU A 240 7.47 -22.15 -14.44
C GLU A 240 7.93 -21.21 -13.32
N ILE A 241 7.04 -20.33 -12.87
CA ILE A 241 7.25 -19.47 -11.71
C ILE A 241 7.18 -20.37 -10.47
N ARG A 242 8.34 -20.75 -9.94
CA ARG A 242 8.49 -21.39 -8.61
C ARG A 242 8.38 -20.39 -7.48
#